data_AF-A0A1B6JGB4-F1
#
_entry.id   AF-A0A1B6JGB4-F1
#
_cell.length_a   1.000
_cell.length_b   1.000
_cell.length_c   1.000
_cell.angle_alpha   90.00
_cell.angle_beta   90.00
_cell.angle_gamma   90.00
#
_symmetry.space_group_name_H-M   'P 1'
#
loop_
_entity.id
_entity.type
_entity.pdbx_description
1 polymer ?
#
loop_
_entity_poly.entity_id
_entity_poly.type
_entity_poly.pdbx_seq_one_letter_code
_entity_poly.pdbx_strand_id
1 'polypeptide(L)'
;LHFLICDAQRCGRTEDLRSYLVEKSNVNLYKRLVNEDVIPHSQADLDEMGRRISQTFEELEEAKSRDPDNDSHIFEINKKICEMHAQIMDMESFKNGVSEIIAAEPSLSLKMDIYLCKMRMAIILNDRAGLVESANLASEVFESICDWDRKNRCKVYLGVYNLIRAEFKEAALLFSEGLASFDAPELLEFNHLILYYVFSSLLSFTRTELNAKILENSEVRR
;
A
#
# COMPACT_ATOMS: atom_id res chain seq x y z
N LEU A 1 3.22 -3.65 8.37
CA LEU A 1 4.33 -4.34 7.66
C LEU A 1 5.62 -3.52 7.61
N HIS A 2 5.65 -2.32 7.00
CA HIS A 2 6.87 -1.48 6.97
C HIS A 2 7.48 -1.25 8.35
N PHE A 3 6.64 -0.96 9.36
CA PHE A 3 7.08 -0.84 10.75
C PHE A 3 7.74 -2.12 11.30
N LEU A 4 7.16 -3.29 11.04
CA LEU A 4 7.74 -4.58 11.46
C LEU A 4 9.11 -4.84 10.82
N ILE A 5 9.29 -4.42 9.57
CA ILE A 5 10.59 -4.50 8.88
C ILE A 5 11.61 -3.58 9.58
N CYS A 6 11.24 -2.32 9.85
CA CYS A 6 12.11 -1.39 10.54
C CYS A 6 12.44 -1.83 11.98
N ASP A 7 11.47 -2.40 12.70
CA ASP A 7 11.70 -2.92 14.05
C ASP A 7 12.61 -4.15 14.03
N ALA A 8 12.40 -5.09 13.10
CA ALA A 8 13.29 -6.24 12.93
C ALA A 8 14.73 -5.80 12.62
N GLN A 9 14.91 -4.81 11.75
CA GLN A 9 16.23 -4.25 11.42
C GLN A 9 16.90 -3.53 12.60
N ARG A 10 16.13 -2.90 13.49
CA ARG A 10 16.67 -2.13 14.63
C ARG A 10 16.91 -2.97 15.87
N CYS A 11 15.96 -3.86 16.19
CA CYS A 11 15.88 -4.60 17.44
C CYS A 11 16.31 -6.07 17.32
N GLY A 12 16.48 -6.59 16.09
CA GLY A 12 16.81 -7.99 15.83
C GLY A 12 15.67 -8.96 16.14
N ARG A 13 14.46 -8.47 16.42
CA ARG A 13 13.27 -9.30 16.69
C ARG A 13 12.60 -9.67 15.37
N THR A 14 12.91 -10.87 14.87
CA THR A 14 12.47 -11.31 13.54
C THR A 14 11.27 -12.25 13.58
N GLU A 15 10.88 -12.76 14.75
CA GLU A 15 9.82 -13.78 14.88
C GLU A 15 8.43 -13.25 14.51
N ASP A 16 8.06 -12.06 14.96
CA ASP A 16 6.76 -11.46 14.64
C ASP A 16 6.65 -11.16 13.14
N LEU A 17 7.74 -10.63 12.55
CA LEU A 17 7.82 -10.36 11.12
C LEU A 17 7.76 -11.66 10.31
N ARG A 18 8.53 -12.69 10.69
CA ARG A 18 8.53 -14.00 10.03
C ARG A 18 7.13 -14.63 10.08
N SER A 19 6.50 -14.67 11.26
CA SER A 19 5.16 -15.23 11.45
C SER A 19 4.14 -14.51 10.56
N TYR A 20 4.17 -13.18 10.53
CA TYR A 20 3.29 -12.38 9.67
C TYR A 20 3.50 -12.68 8.18
N LEU A 21 4.76 -12.78 7.72
CA LEU A 21 5.08 -13.05 6.32
C LEU A 21 4.61 -14.44 5.89
N VAL A 22 4.79 -15.46 6.75
CA VAL A 22 4.34 -16.84 6.48
C VAL A 22 2.82 -16.94 6.52
N GLU A 23 2.16 -16.30 7.50
CA GLU A 23 0.69 -16.26 7.59
C GLU A 23 0.07 -15.66 6.32
N LYS A 24 0.63 -14.54 5.85
CA LYS A 24 0.15 -13.83 4.66
C LYS A 24 0.78 -14.31 3.34
N SER A 25 1.60 -15.35 3.34
CA SER A 25 2.27 -15.88 2.14
C SER A 25 3.06 -14.82 1.34
N ASN A 26 3.72 -13.87 2.02
CA ASN A 26 4.51 -12.81 1.39
C ASN A 26 5.89 -13.32 0.91
N VAL A 27 5.91 -14.19 -0.10
CA VAL A 27 7.12 -14.93 -0.50
C VAL A 27 8.21 -14.05 -1.07
N ASN A 28 7.88 -13.08 -1.95
CA ASN A 28 8.92 -12.26 -2.59
C ASN A 28 9.61 -11.32 -1.59
N LEU A 29 8.82 -10.75 -0.68
CA LEU A 29 9.37 -9.95 0.41
C LEU A 29 10.20 -10.82 1.37
N TYR A 30 9.74 -12.03 1.71
CA TYR A 30 10.51 -12.95 2.54
C TYR A 30 11.87 -13.28 1.91
N LYS A 31 11.91 -13.68 0.64
CA LYS A 31 13.15 -13.97 -0.09
C LYS A 31 14.10 -12.78 -0.09
N ARG A 32 13.57 -11.58 -0.28
CA ARG A 32 14.36 -10.35 -0.22
C ARG A 32 14.94 -10.11 1.17
N LEU A 33 14.14 -10.25 2.22
CA LEU A 33 14.60 -10.03 3.60
C LEU A 33 15.61 -11.09 4.06
N VAL A 34 15.55 -12.30 3.53
CA VAL A 34 16.60 -13.31 3.71
C VAL A 34 17.88 -12.89 3.00
N ASN A 35 17.81 -12.37 1.77
CA ASN A 35 18.99 -11.85 1.06
C ASN A 35 19.62 -10.61 1.71
N GLU A 36 18.81 -9.80 2.41
CA GLU A 36 19.26 -8.64 3.18
C GLU A 36 19.73 -9.01 4.61
N ASP A 37 19.85 -10.32 4.92
CA ASP A 37 20.24 -10.85 6.24
C ASP A 37 19.35 -10.36 7.41
N VAL A 38 18.10 -9.96 7.13
CA VAL A 38 17.14 -9.50 8.15
C VAL A 38 16.43 -10.68 8.81
N ILE A 39 16.14 -11.74 8.07
CA ILE A 39 15.42 -12.94 8.57
C ILE A 39 16.25 -14.18 8.24
N PRO A 40 16.35 -15.18 9.15
CA PRO A 40 17.03 -16.42 8.84
C PRO A 40 16.32 -17.21 7.73
N HIS A 41 17.10 -17.82 6.85
CA HIS A 41 16.59 -18.69 5.81
C HIS A 41 15.95 -19.97 6.41
N SER A 42 14.68 -20.24 6.06
CA SER A 42 13.98 -21.49 6.39
C SER A 42 13.32 -22.06 5.15
N GLN A 43 13.76 -23.24 4.72
CA GLN A 43 13.15 -23.95 3.58
C GLN A 43 11.72 -24.39 3.91
N ALA A 44 11.45 -24.78 5.16
CA ALA A 44 10.11 -25.18 5.60
C ALA A 44 9.07 -24.06 5.41
N ASP A 45 9.46 -22.80 5.66
CA ASP A 45 8.58 -21.64 5.47
C ASP A 45 8.27 -21.40 4.00
N LEU A 46 9.29 -21.52 3.14
CA LEU A 46 9.16 -21.37 1.70
C LEU A 46 8.25 -22.45 1.11
N ASP A 47 8.40 -23.69 1.55
CA ASP A 47 7.57 -24.82 1.12
C ASP A 47 6.13 -24.69 1.60
N GLU A 48 5.91 -24.18 2.82
CA GLU A 48 4.58 -23.90 3.34
C GLU A 48 3.87 -22.77 2.56
N MET A 49 4.53 -21.62 2.39
CA MET A 49 3.97 -20.52 1.61
C MET A 49 3.73 -20.92 0.15
N GLY A 50 4.68 -21.66 -0.45
CA GLY A 50 4.55 -22.17 -1.80
C GLY A 50 3.32 -23.05 -1.98
N ARG A 51 3.10 -24.01 -1.07
CA ARG A 51 1.89 -24.86 -1.09
C ARG A 51 0.61 -24.05 -0.97
N ARG A 52 0.54 -23.08 -0.06
CA ARG A 52 -0.65 -22.22 0.11
C ARG A 52 -0.93 -21.40 -1.16
N ILE A 53 0.09 -20.82 -1.77
CA ILE A 53 -0.04 -20.03 -3.00
C ILE A 53 -0.54 -20.91 -4.15
N SER A 54 0.10 -22.06 -4.37
CA SER A 54 -0.31 -22.99 -5.44
C SER A 54 -1.76 -23.45 -5.26
N GLN A 55 -2.15 -23.81 -4.03
CA GLN A 55 -3.51 -24.22 -3.73
C GLN A 55 -4.52 -23.09 -4.02
N THR A 56 -4.27 -21.87 -3.51
CA THR A 56 -5.16 -20.72 -3.75
C THR A 56 -5.25 -20.37 -5.23
N PHE A 57 -4.14 -20.46 -5.96
CA PHE A 57 -4.12 -20.18 -7.40
C PHE A 57 -4.92 -21.21 -8.20
N GLU A 58 -4.74 -22.51 -7.91
CA GLU A 58 -5.52 -23.59 -8.52
C GLU A 58 -7.01 -23.44 -8.23
N GLU A 59 -7.40 -23.13 -6.99
CA GLU A 59 -8.80 -22.88 -6.62
C GLU A 59 -9.42 -21.71 -7.41
N LEU A 60 -8.65 -20.64 -7.64
CA LEU A 60 -9.11 -19.48 -8.43
C LEU A 60 -9.24 -19.81 -9.92
N GLU A 61 -8.26 -20.51 -10.51
CA GLU A 61 -8.31 -20.92 -11.92
C GLU A 61 -9.43 -21.95 -12.19
N GLU A 62 -9.65 -22.88 -11.27
CA GLU A 62 -10.83 -23.75 -11.33
C GLU A 62 -12.12 -22.95 -11.24
N ALA A 63 -12.22 -21.98 -10.33
CA ALA A 63 -13.41 -21.14 -10.19
C ALA A 63 -13.67 -20.31 -11.45
N LYS A 64 -12.63 -19.83 -12.13
CA LYS A 64 -12.71 -19.15 -13.42
C LYS A 64 -13.24 -20.07 -14.52
N SER A 65 -12.80 -21.33 -14.53
CA SER A 65 -13.15 -22.32 -15.55
C SER A 65 -14.58 -22.89 -15.39
N ARG A 66 -15.22 -22.73 -14.23
CA ARG A 66 -16.59 -23.24 -13.96
C ARG A 66 -17.69 -22.52 -14.73
N ASP A 67 -17.51 -21.23 -15.01
CA ASP A 67 -18.49 -20.40 -15.71
C ASP A 67 -17.79 -19.51 -16.75
N PRO A 68 -17.32 -20.11 -17.87
CA PRO A 68 -16.48 -19.42 -18.86
C PRO A 68 -17.24 -18.42 -19.72
N ASP A 69 -18.57 -18.45 -19.72
CA ASP A 69 -19.41 -17.56 -20.54
C ASP A 69 -19.86 -16.30 -19.76
N ASN A 70 -19.50 -16.21 -18.47
CA ASN A 70 -19.90 -15.13 -17.59
C ASN A 70 -18.75 -14.14 -17.36
N ASP A 71 -18.67 -13.13 -18.22
CA ASP A 71 -17.62 -12.10 -18.17
C ASP A 71 -17.51 -11.42 -16.79
N SER A 72 -18.62 -11.17 -16.11
CA SER A 72 -18.61 -10.54 -14.78
C SER A 72 -18.00 -11.45 -13.72
N HIS A 73 -18.26 -12.76 -13.79
CA HIS A 73 -17.66 -13.73 -12.89
C HIS A 73 -16.15 -13.85 -13.14
N ILE A 74 -15.75 -13.94 -14.41
CA ILE A 74 -14.34 -13.99 -14.80
C ILE A 74 -13.59 -12.74 -14.32
N PHE A 75 -14.20 -11.57 -14.48
CA PHE A 75 -13.63 -10.30 -14.02
C PHE A 75 -13.35 -10.29 -12.51
N GLU A 76 -14.33 -10.72 -11.70
CA GLU A 76 -14.17 -10.82 -10.24
C GLU A 76 -13.09 -11.83 -9.83
N ILE A 77 -12.96 -12.95 -10.55
CA ILE A 77 -11.88 -13.91 -10.28
C ILE A 77 -10.51 -13.36 -10.68
N ASN A 78 -10.40 -12.69 -11.83
CA ASN A 78 -9.15 -12.03 -12.25
C ASN A 78 -8.71 -10.96 -11.24
N LYS A 79 -9.67 -10.23 -10.64
CA LYS A 79 -9.39 -9.28 -9.55
C LYS A 79 -8.80 -9.98 -8.33
N LYS A 80 -9.35 -11.12 -7.92
CA LYS A 80 -8.81 -11.94 -6.81
C LYS A 80 -7.41 -12.47 -7.11
N ILE A 81 -7.15 -12.88 -8.36
CA ILE A 81 -5.80 -13.30 -8.80
C ILE A 81 -4.82 -12.12 -8.67
N CYS A 82 -5.22 -10.91 -9.08
CA CYS A 82 -4.39 -9.72 -8.90
C CYS A 82 -4.18 -9.37 -7.42
N GLU A 83 -5.21 -9.48 -6.57
CA GLU A 83 -5.08 -9.29 -5.13
C GLU A 83 -4.09 -10.30 -4.51
N MET A 84 -4.12 -11.56 -4.96
CA MET A 84 -3.14 -12.57 -4.57
C MET A 84 -1.72 -12.18 -5.03
N HIS A 85 -1.53 -11.74 -6.27
CA HIS A 85 -0.23 -11.25 -6.75
C HIS A 85 0.28 -10.04 -5.94
N ALA A 86 -0.61 -9.13 -5.56
CA ALA A 86 -0.28 -8.02 -4.67
C ALA A 86 0.14 -8.52 -3.28
N GLN A 87 -0.56 -9.51 -2.73
CA GLN A 87 -0.28 -10.10 -1.42
C GLN A 87 1.06 -10.87 -1.38
N ILE A 88 1.44 -11.56 -2.44
CA ILE A 88 2.76 -12.24 -2.52
C ILE A 88 3.90 -11.27 -2.84
N MET A 89 3.58 -9.99 -3.10
CA MET A 89 4.50 -8.94 -3.52
C MET A 89 5.17 -9.23 -4.88
N ASP A 90 4.43 -9.80 -5.82
CA ASP A 90 4.87 -10.01 -7.21
C ASP A 90 4.42 -8.85 -8.10
N MET A 91 5.34 -7.91 -8.33
CA MET A 91 5.07 -6.71 -9.11
C MET A 91 4.89 -6.98 -10.61
N GLU A 92 5.54 -7.98 -11.18
CA GLU A 92 5.49 -8.24 -12.63
C GLU A 92 4.14 -8.82 -13.01
N SER A 93 3.74 -9.90 -12.35
CA SER A 93 2.43 -10.54 -12.58
C SER A 93 1.28 -9.60 -12.23
N PHE A 94 1.42 -8.81 -11.15
CA PHE A 94 0.42 -7.82 -10.78
C PHE A 94 0.23 -6.75 -11.85
N LYS A 95 1.32 -6.20 -12.42
CA LYS A 95 1.23 -5.18 -13.49
C LYS A 95 0.51 -5.73 -14.72
N ASN A 96 0.82 -6.96 -15.13
CA ASN A 96 0.20 -7.58 -16.29
C ASN A 96 -1.32 -7.79 -16.07
N GLY A 97 -1.71 -8.39 -14.94
CA GLY A 97 -3.12 -8.63 -14.64
C GLY A 97 -3.94 -7.33 -14.47
N VAL A 98 -3.35 -6.31 -13.86
CA VAL A 98 -3.97 -4.99 -13.72
C VAL A 98 -4.24 -4.32 -15.06
N SER A 99 -3.34 -4.45 -16.04
CA SER A 99 -3.56 -3.90 -17.38
C SER A 99 -4.81 -4.51 -18.05
N GLU A 100 -5.03 -5.81 -17.88
CA GLU A 100 -6.24 -6.49 -18.38
C GLU A 100 -7.50 -6.02 -17.64
N ILE A 101 -7.44 -5.89 -16.31
CA ILE A 101 -8.56 -5.41 -15.49
C ILE A 101 -8.97 -3.98 -15.87
N ILE A 102 -8.00 -3.07 -16.03
CA ILE A 102 -8.28 -1.68 -16.42
C ILE A 102 -8.85 -1.60 -17.84
N ALA A 103 -8.41 -2.49 -18.74
CA ALA A 103 -8.95 -2.56 -20.10
C ALA A 103 -10.39 -3.07 -20.12
N ALA A 104 -10.72 -4.03 -19.26
CA ALA A 104 -12.08 -4.54 -19.11
C ALA A 104 -13.02 -3.52 -18.44
N GLU A 105 -12.58 -2.86 -17.38
CA GLU A 105 -13.35 -1.83 -16.67
C GLU A 105 -12.53 -0.55 -16.43
N PRO A 106 -12.66 0.48 -17.30
CA PRO A 106 -11.87 1.71 -17.20
C PRO A 106 -12.43 2.71 -16.16
N SER A 107 -12.91 2.22 -15.01
CA SER A 107 -13.43 3.04 -13.92
C SER A 107 -12.33 3.84 -13.21
N LEU A 108 -12.55 5.14 -12.97
CA LEU A 108 -11.60 6.00 -12.24
C LEU A 108 -11.40 5.53 -10.79
N SER A 109 -12.48 5.05 -10.15
CA SER A 109 -12.41 4.52 -8.78
C SER A 109 -11.53 3.27 -8.72
N LEU A 110 -11.69 2.36 -9.68
CA LEU A 110 -10.86 1.15 -9.78
C LEU A 110 -9.39 1.50 -10.07
N LYS A 111 -9.14 2.42 -11.00
CA LYS A 111 -7.79 2.92 -11.28
C LYS A 111 -7.14 3.51 -10.04
N MET A 112 -7.86 4.31 -9.27
CA MET A 112 -7.34 4.87 -8.01
C MET A 112 -6.96 3.74 -7.04
N ASP A 113 -7.86 2.80 -6.77
CA ASP A 113 -7.59 1.67 -5.85
C ASP A 113 -6.35 0.87 -6.27
N ILE A 114 -6.20 0.63 -7.57
CA ILE A 114 -5.03 -0.05 -8.16
C ILE A 114 -3.74 0.76 -7.98
N TYR A 115 -3.76 2.07 -8.26
CA TYR A 115 -2.57 2.91 -8.15
C TYR A 115 -2.13 3.07 -6.69
N LEU A 116 -3.07 3.19 -5.76
CA LEU A 116 -2.76 3.18 -4.33
C LEU A 116 -2.15 1.83 -3.90
N CYS A 117 -2.66 0.71 -4.43
CA CYS A 117 -2.05 -0.61 -4.20
C CYS A 117 -0.61 -0.68 -4.75
N LYS A 118 -0.35 -0.20 -5.98
CA LYS A 118 1.00 -0.11 -6.56
C LYS A 118 1.92 0.75 -5.68
N MET A 119 1.46 1.91 -5.21
CA MET A 119 2.22 2.77 -4.31
C MET A 119 2.58 2.05 -3.01
N ARG A 120 1.62 1.35 -2.39
CA ARG A 120 1.86 0.58 -1.16
C ARG A 120 2.91 -0.50 -1.38
N MET A 121 2.79 -1.27 -2.46
CA MET A 121 3.76 -2.32 -2.80
C MET A 121 5.16 -1.72 -3.02
N ALA A 122 5.24 -0.61 -3.74
CA ALA A 122 6.49 0.09 -4.00
C ALA A 122 7.15 0.63 -2.72
N ILE A 123 6.38 1.16 -1.77
CA ILE A 123 6.88 1.60 -0.46
C ILE A 123 7.46 0.41 0.32
N ILE A 124 6.73 -0.71 0.39
CA ILE A 124 7.17 -1.92 1.11
C ILE A 124 8.44 -2.51 0.48
N LEU A 125 8.51 -2.55 -0.85
CA LEU A 125 9.67 -3.05 -1.59
C LEU A 125 10.76 -1.98 -1.78
N ASN A 126 10.60 -0.78 -1.21
CA ASN A 126 11.55 0.32 -1.42
C ASN A 126 11.88 0.56 -2.92
N ASP A 127 10.90 0.35 -3.81
CA ASP A 127 11.00 0.62 -5.25
C ASP A 127 10.68 2.09 -5.51
N ARG A 128 11.72 2.91 -5.57
CA ARG A 128 11.58 4.36 -5.78
C ARG A 128 11.00 4.70 -7.15
N ALA A 129 11.39 3.97 -8.20
CA ALA A 129 10.96 4.26 -9.56
C ALA A 129 9.46 3.94 -9.71
N GLY A 130 9.05 2.76 -9.26
CA GLY A 130 7.63 2.36 -9.26
C GLY A 130 6.76 3.25 -8.38
N LEU A 131 7.29 3.76 -7.26
CA LEU A 131 6.57 4.70 -6.40
C LEU A 131 6.30 6.03 -7.11
N VAL A 132 7.30 6.62 -7.77
CA VAL A 132 7.15 7.87 -8.53
C VAL A 132 6.14 7.69 -9.67
N GLU A 133 6.26 6.62 -10.44
CA GLU A 133 5.32 6.30 -11.53
C GLU A 133 3.88 6.22 -11.01
N SER A 134 3.67 5.46 -9.94
CA SER A 134 2.34 5.22 -9.38
C SER A 134 1.75 6.47 -8.71
N ALA A 135 2.58 7.29 -8.07
CA ALA A 135 2.16 8.56 -7.47
C ALA A 135 1.70 9.58 -8.53
N ASN A 136 2.39 9.64 -9.68
CA ASN A 136 1.98 10.51 -10.79
C ASN A 136 0.61 10.08 -11.35
N LEU A 137 0.44 8.78 -11.61
CA LEU A 137 -0.84 8.23 -12.07
C LEU A 137 -1.99 8.46 -11.07
N ALA A 138 -1.71 8.31 -9.76
CA ALA A 138 -2.70 8.59 -8.72
C ALA A 138 -3.08 10.09 -8.66
N SER A 139 -2.11 10.98 -8.88
CA SER A 139 -2.33 12.44 -8.93
C SER A 139 -3.20 12.85 -10.12
N GLU A 140 -2.98 12.26 -11.30
CA GLU A 140 -3.83 12.49 -12.49
C GLU A 140 -5.30 12.09 -12.24
N VAL A 141 -5.52 10.93 -11.60
CA VAL A 141 -6.88 10.48 -11.25
C VAL A 141 -7.49 11.34 -10.13
N PHE A 142 -6.67 11.84 -9.20
CA PHE A 142 -7.12 12.70 -8.11
C PHE A 142 -7.74 14.02 -8.59
N GLU A 143 -7.19 14.62 -9.66
CA GLU A 143 -7.71 15.85 -10.27
C GLU A 143 -9.06 15.65 -10.96
N SER A 144 -9.37 14.41 -11.36
CA SER A 144 -10.64 14.06 -12.01
C SER A 144 -11.80 13.95 -11.02
N ILE A 145 -13.05 13.87 -11.53
CA ILE A 145 -14.21 13.57 -10.69
C ILE A 145 -14.10 12.10 -10.25
N CYS A 146 -13.72 11.91 -8.98
CA CYS A 146 -13.56 10.61 -8.35
C CYS A 146 -14.34 10.64 -7.03
N ASP A 147 -14.70 9.43 -6.57
CA ASP A 147 -15.32 9.16 -5.28
C ASP A 147 -14.57 9.86 -4.13
N TRP A 148 -15.33 10.50 -3.25
CA TRP A 148 -14.77 11.40 -2.22
C TRP A 148 -13.92 10.64 -1.19
N ASP A 149 -14.34 9.43 -0.81
CA ASP A 149 -13.59 8.58 0.13
C ASP A 149 -12.22 8.17 -0.45
N ARG A 150 -12.19 7.77 -1.74
CA ARG A 150 -10.94 7.47 -2.45
C ARG A 150 -10.01 8.66 -2.58
N LYS A 151 -10.55 9.88 -2.74
CA LYS A 151 -9.74 11.10 -2.71
C LYS A 151 -9.09 11.31 -1.36
N ASN A 152 -9.81 11.09 -0.25
CA ASN A 152 -9.23 11.22 1.10
C ASN A 152 -8.11 10.20 1.32
N ARG A 153 -8.33 8.94 0.93
CA ARG A 153 -7.28 7.92 0.96
C ARG A 153 -6.06 8.34 0.14
N CYS A 154 -6.28 8.80 -1.10
CA CYS A 154 -5.19 9.24 -1.98
C CYS A 154 -4.37 10.40 -1.38
N LYS A 155 -4.99 11.36 -0.69
CA LYS A 155 -4.25 12.44 0.01
C LYS A 155 -3.24 11.90 1.02
N VAL A 156 -3.61 10.87 1.78
CA VAL A 156 -2.69 10.25 2.75
C VAL A 156 -1.50 9.60 2.04
N TYR A 157 -1.75 8.86 0.96
CA TYR A 157 -0.69 8.24 0.15
C TYR A 157 0.24 9.27 -0.48
N LEU A 158 -0.31 10.33 -1.07
CA LEU A 158 0.47 11.43 -1.64
C LEU A 158 1.22 12.20 -0.55
N GLY A 159 0.64 12.38 0.64
CA GLY A 159 1.31 12.98 1.78
C GLY A 159 2.54 12.18 2.21
N VAL A 160 2.42 10.85 2.30
CA VAL A 160 3.56 9.95 2.59
C VAL A 160 4.59 9.99 1.47
N TYR A 161 4.17 10.00 0.21
CA TYR A 161 5.08 10.13 -0.93
C TYR A 161 5.90 11.44 -0.88
N ASN A 162 5.25 12.57 -0.60
CA ASN A 162 5.92 13.87 -0.44
C ASN A 162 6.85 13.88 0.77
N LEU A 163 6.47 13.22 1.87
CA LEU A 163 7.32 13.05 3.04
C LEU A 163 8.60 12.28 2.70
N ILE A 164 8.51 11.18 1.93
CA ILE A 164 9.66 10.39 1.46
C ILE A 164 10.60 11.25 0.60
N ARG A 165 10.06 12.21 -0.16
CA ARG A 165 10.82 13.16 -1.00
C ARG A 165 11.32 14.39 -0.24
N ALA A 166 11.09 14.47 1.08
CA ALA A 166 11.38 15.63 1.91
C ALA A 166 10.66 16.94 1.48
N GLU A 167 9.53 16.81 0.77
CA GLU A 167 8.64 17.92 0.42
C GLU A 167 7.66 18.19 1.59
N PHE A 168 8.21 18.63 2.73
CA PHE A 168 7.47 18.70 4.00
C PHE A 168 6.22 19.57 3.97
N LYS A 169 6.27 20.69 3.25
CA LYS A 169 5.13 21.62 3.16
C LYS A 169 3.92 20.97 2.49
N GLU A 170 4.14 20.31 1.35
CA GLU A 170 3.07 19.64 0.61
C GLU A 170 2.55 18.42 1.39
N ALA A 171 3.45 17.68 2.04
CA ALA A 171 3.05 16.60 2.93
C ALA A 171 2.17 17.10 4.09
N ALA A 172 2.55 18.18 4.76
CA ALA A 172 1.79 18.77 5.86
C ALA A 172 0.39 19.25 5.43
N LEU A 173 0.28 19.86 4.24
CA LEU A 173 -1.01 20.29 3.68
C LEU A 173 -1.92 19.10 3.40
N LEU A 174 -1.41 18.07 2.72
CA LEU A 174 -2.19 16.86 2.40
C LEU A 174 -2.64 16.12 3.66
N PHE A 175 -1.77 15.99 4.66
CA PHE A 175 -2.14 15.38 5.94
C PHE A 175 -3.18 16.20 6.69
N SER A 176 -3.05 17.54 6.72
CA SER A 176 -4.05 18.42 7.32
C SER A 176 -5.44 18.23 6.71
N GLU A 177 -5.52 18.00 5.40
CA GLU A 177 -6.78 17.79 4.70
C GLU A 177 -7.34 16.37 4.85
N GLY A 178 -6.47 15.37 5.00
CA GLY A 178 -6.86 13.97 5.18
C GLY A 178 -7.17 13.58 6.64
N LEU A 179 -6.82 14.42 7.61
CA LEU A 179 -6.88 14.09 9.04
C LEU A 179 -8.30 13.80 9.54
N ALA A 180 -9.26 14.67 9.22
CA ALA A 180 -10.62 14.58 9.75
C ALA A 180 -11.42 13.38 9.22
N SER A 181 -11.03 12.86 8.04
CA SER A 181 -11.71 11.78 7.33
C SER A 181 -10.73 10.68 6.98
N PHE A 182 -9.82 10.37 7.90
CA PHE A 182 -8.77 9.39 7.68
C PHE A 182 -9.36 8.01 7.36
N ASP A 183 -9.01 7.49 6.19
CA ASP A 183 -9.42 6.18 5.71
C ASP A 183 -8.28 5.50 4.91
N ALA A 184 -7.14 5.32 5.56
CA ALA A 184 -5.98 4.59 4.99
C ALA A 184 -5.26 3.68 6.02
N PRO A 185 -5.99 2.86 6.81
CA PRO A 185 -5.39 2.00 7.84
C PRO A 185 -4.42 0.96 7.26
N GLU A 186 -4.56 0.64 5.98
CA GLU A 186 -3.73 -0.31 5.27
C GLU A 186 -2.34 0.24 4.93
N LEU A 187 -2.14 1.56 4.99
CA LEU A 187 -0.85 2.21 4.81
C LEU A 187 -0.16 2.51 6.15
N LEU A 188 -0.89 3.13 7.08
CA LEU A 188 -0.39 3.55 8.38
C LEU A 188 -1.51 3.65 9.41
N GLU A 189 -1.16 3.60 10.69
CA GLU A 189 -2.15 3.84 11.75
C GLU A 189 -2.39 5.34 11.95
N PHE A 190 -3.56 5.70 12.46
CA PHE A 190 -3.92 7.11 12.68
C PHE A 190 -2.91 7.88 13.55
N ASN A 191 -2.35 7.25 14.60
CA ASN A 191 -1.32 7.87 15.44
C ASN A 191 -0.06 8.21 14.65
N HIS A 192 0.32 7.36 13.68
CA HIS A 192 1.45 7.61 12.80
C HIS A 192 1.14 8.76 11.81
N LEU A 193 -0.11 8.91 11.37
CA LEU A 193 -0.53 10.06 10.57
C LEU A 193 -0.32 11.37 11.34
N ILE A 194 -0.80 11.42 12.59
CA ILE A 194 -0.64 12.60 13.45
C ILE A 194 0.84 12.91 13.65
N LEU A 195 1.66 11.89 13.94
CA LEU A 195 3.10 12.07 14.11
C LEU A 195 3.75 12.67 12.85
N TYR A 196 3.45 12.11 11.68
CA TYR A 196 4.00 12.60 10.41
C TYR A 196 3.50 14.00 10.07
N TYR A 197 2.24 14.30 10.38
CA TYR A 197 1.65 15.62 10.20
C TYR A 197 2.31 16.67 11.10
N VAL A 198 2.48 16.39 12.39
CA VAL A 198 3.16 17.30 13.33
C VAL A 198 4.61 17.49 12.90
N PHE A 199 5.31 16.40 12.57
CA PHE A 199 6.70 16.45 12.14
C PHE A 199 6.89 17.30 10.88
N SER A 200 6.11 17.06 9.82
CA SER A 200 6.20 17.83 8.58
C SER A 200 5.83 19.29 8.81
N SER A 201 4.78 19.55 9.59
CA SER A 201 4.33 20.91 9.93
C SER A 201 5.39 21.72 10.67
N LEU A 202 6.09 21.12 11.64
CA LEU A 202 7.17 21.80 12.37
C LEU A 202 8.31 22.25 11.46
N LEU A 203 8.56 21.52 10.36
CA LEU A 203 9.61 21.83 9.40
C LEU A 203 9.18 22.84 8.33
N SER A 204 7.88 23.00 8.08
CA SER A 204 7.37 23.78 6.95
C SER A 204 6.53 25.01 7.30
N PHE A 205 5.77 24.97 8.39
CA PHE A 205 4.79 26.00 8.72
C PHE A 205 5.39 27.09 9.59
N THR A 206 4.89 28.32 9.39
CA THR A 206 5.18 29.46 10.25
C THR A 206 4.57 29.27 11.64
N ARG A 207 5.05 30.04 12.61
CA ARG A 207 4.51 30.02 13.99
C ARG A 207 2.99 30.23 14.03
N THR A 208 2.47 31.13 13.21
CA THR A 208 1.03 31.42 13.15
C THR A 208 0.24 30.24 12.59
N GLU A 209 0.74 29.62 11.52
CA GLU A 209 0.14 28.42 10.93
C GLU A 209 0.18 27.23 11.89
N LEU A 210 1.28 27.02 12.61
CA LEU A 210 1.40 25.98 13.64
C LEU A 210 0.37 26.16 14.75
N ASN A 211 0.15 27.39 15.21
CA ASN A 211 -0.86 27.66 16.22
C ASN A 211 -2.26 27.27 15.73
N ALA A 212 -2.64 27.72 14.53
CA ALA A 212 -3.97 27.48 13.99
C ALA A 212 -4.21 26.02 13.55
N LYS A 213 -3.23 25.40 12.88
CA LYS A 213 -3.40 24.09 12.21
C LYS A 213 -3.02 22.89 13.07
N ILE A 214 -2.16 23.08 14.07
CA ILE A 214 -1.68 22.01 14.96
C ILE A 214 -2.20 22.25 16.37
N LEU A 215 -1.82 23.37 16.98
CA LEU A 215 -2.11 23.58 18.40
C LEU A 215 -3.60 23.71 18.65
N GLU A 216 -4.38 24.37 17.80
CA GLU A 216 -5.82 24.54 17.95
C GLU A 216 -6.66 23.38 17.36
N ASN A 217 -6.02 22.41 16.69
CA ASN A 217 -6.71 21.30 16.04
C ASN A 217 -7.13 20.23 17.06
N SER A 218 -8.43 19.91 17.11
CA SER A 218 -8.99 18.94 18.05
C SER A 218 -8.51 17.52 17.81
N GLU A 219 -8.32 17.11 16.55
CA GLU A 219 -7.89 15.75 16.21
C GLU A 219 -6.45 15.47 16.65
N VAL A 220 -5.61 16.50 16.65
CA VAL A 220 -4.21 16.39 17.10
C VAL A 220 -4.10 16.34 18.63
N ARG A 221 -5.03 17.01 19.33
CA ARG A 221 -5.06 17.05 20.81
C ARG A 221 -5.64 15.80 21.45
N ARG A 222 -6.35 14.99 20.67
CA ARG A 222 -7.07 13.80 21.12
C ARG A 222 -6.11 12.64 21.36
#